data_AF-A1AUM6-F1
#
_entry.id   AF-A1AUM6-F1
#
_cell.length_a   1.000
_cell.length_b   1.000
_cell.length_c   1.000
_cell.angle_alpha   90.00
_cell.angle_beta   90.00
_cell.angle_gamma   90.00
#
_symmetry.space_group_name_H-M   'P 1'
#
loop_
_entity.id
_entity.type
_entity.pdbx_description
1 polymer ?
#
loop_
_entity_poly.entity_id
_entity_poly.type
_entity_poly.pdbx_seq_one_letter_code
_entity_poly.pdbx_strand_id
1 'polypeptide(L)'
;MESLEIDFMVLKKMMTAVTAQAALLDELLELLGRETTELSAVNIAAMTQTNQAKEALLKKISENAQVMQQAIADMATGEDLAPDSPFGVVAEHLSKKGLTEPLIWQARLKSTAEKIRQVATTNHGIAERFSSTIATSLNLVTRIINQSNVYGATGGYKKSTTGAVMINREA
;
A
#
# COMPACT_ATOMS: atom_id res chain seq x y z
N MET A 1 -15.32 23.55 40.82
CA MET A 1 -13.91 23.28 40.48
C MET A 1 -13.74 21.92 39.81
N GLU A 2 -14.49 20.87 40.20
CA GLU A 2 -14.42 19.54 39.57
C GLU A 2 -14.77 19.50 38.06
N SER A 3 -15.71 20.31 37.57
CA SER A 3 -16.08 20.33 36.14
C SER A 3 -14.94 20.76 35.21
N LEU A 4 -14.08 21.68 35.65
CA LEU A 4 -12.94 22.18 34.85
C LEU A 4 -11.78 21.18 34.81
N GLU A 5 -11.68 20.31 35.80
CA GLU A 5 -10.60 19.32 35.92
C GLU A 5 -10.87 18.10 35.03
N ILE A 6 -12.15 17.70 34.92
CA ILE A 6 -12.61 16.64 34.03
C ILE A 6 -12.39 17.04 32.56
N ASP A 7 -12.77 18.26 32.16
CA ASP A 7 -12.59 18.75 30.79
C ASP A 7 -11.12 18.79 30.38
N PHE A 8 -10.23 19.15 31.31
CA PHE A 8 -8.78 19.16 31.04
C PHE A 8 -8.20 17.76 30.86
N MET A 9 -8.62 16.78 31.67
CA MET A 9 -8.15 15.39 31.50
C MET A 9 -8.64 14.77 30.18
N VAL A 10 -9.89 15.01 29.79
CA VAL A 10 -10.47 14.52 28.53
C VAL A 10 -9.76 15.14 27.33
N LEU A 11 -9.53 16.45 27.35
CA LEU A 11 -8.76 17.15 26.31
C LEU A 11 -7.35 16.56 26.18
N LYS A 12 -6.64 16.37 27.29
CA LYS A 12 -5.29 15.79 27.28
C LYS A 12 -5.28 14.37 26.70
N LYS A 13 -6.27 13.54 27.03
CA LYS A 13 -6.43 12.18 26.49
C LYS A 13 -6.66 12.21 24.98
N MET A 14 -7.57 13.06 24.51
CA MET A 14 -7.84 13.25 23.07
C MET A 14 -6.56 13.68 22.34
N MET A 15 -5.87 14.70 22.85
CA MET A 15 -4.64 15.21 22.23
C MET A 15 -3.53 14.16 22.21
N THR A 16 -3.38 13.37 23.27
CA THR A 16 -2.42 12.25 23.31
C THR A 16 -2.74 11.21 22.23
N ALA A 17 -4.01 10.84 22.05
CA ALA A 17 -4.40 9.87 21.04
C ALA A 17 -4.22 10.41 19.61
N VAL A 18 -4.55 11.69 19.37
CA VAL A 18 -4.38 12.38 18.08
C VAL A 18 -2.91 12.52 17.70
N THR A 19 -2.06 12.92 18.65
CA THR A 19 -0.61 13.03 18.43
C THR A 19 0.04 11.67 18.17
N ALA A 20 -0.36 10.63 18.90
CA ALA A 20 0.06 9.26 18.63
C ALA A 20 -0.35 8.79 17.23
N GLN A 21 -1.59 9.06 16.82
CA GLN A 21 -2.07 8.71 15.48
C GLN A 21 -1.27 9.43 14.39
N ALA A 22 -0.98 10.73 14.59
CA ALA A 22 -0.19 11.49 13.64
C ALA A 22 1.24 10.93 13.50
N ALA A 23 1.88 10.55 14.60
CA ALA A 23 3.21 9.93 14.57
C ALA A 23 3.21 8.60 13.80
N LEU A 24 2.20 7.76 14.01
CA LEU A 24 2.05 6.49 13.28
C LEU A 24 1.83 6.70 11.78
N LEU A 25 1.08 7.74 11.40
CA LEU A 25 0.87 8.10 9.99
C LEU A 25 2.15 8.65 9.34
N ASP A 26 2.94 9.44 10.07
CA ASP A 26 4.23 9.92 9.59
C ASP A 26 5.20 8.73 9.40
N GLU A 27 5.24 7.77 10.33
CA GLU A 27 6.01 6.51 10.18
C GLU A 27 5.57 5.71 8.94
N LEU A 28 4.25 5.66 8.66
CA LEU A 28 3.72 4.98 7.48
C LEU A 28 4.16 5.70 6.20
N LEU A 29 4.16 7.04 6.20
CA LEU A 29 4.61 7.81 5.05
C LEU A 29 6.10 7.56 4.75
N GLU A 30 6.95 7.53 5.78
CA GLU A 30 8.37 7.21 5.63
C GLU A 30 8.56 5.79 5.07
N LEU A 31 7.81 4.82 5.60
CA LEU A 31 7.87 3.43 5.14
C LEU A 31 7.42 3.28 3.68
N LEU A 32 6.38 4.00 3.26
CA LEU A 32 5.94 4.03 1.87
C LEU A 32 6.96 4.69 0.94
N GLY A 33 7.66 5.74 1.40
CA GLY A 33 8.76 6.35 0.64
C GLY A 33 9.96 5.41 0.47
N ARG A 34 10.27 4.62 1.52
CA ARG A 34 11.24 3.53 1.43
C ARG A 34 10.79 2.47 0.42
N GLU A 35 9.52 2.06 0.47
CA GLU A 35 8.95 1.13 -0.52
C GLU A 35 9.08 1.67 -1.96
N THR A 36 8.86 2.96 -2.19
CA THR A 36 9.05 3.57 -3.53
C THR A 36 10.47 3.33 -4.05
N THR A 37 11.47 3.50 -3.17
CA THR A 37 12.89 3.30 -3.52
C THR A 37 13.18 1.83 -3.82
N GLU A 38 12.66 0.92 -3.00
CA GLU A 38 12.82 -0.52 -3.17
C GLU A 38 12.13 -1.05 -4.43
N LEU A 39 10.92 -0.58 -4.73
CA LEU A 39 10.18 -0.87 -5.96
C LEU A 39 10.95 -0.40 -7.19
N SER A 40 11.49 0.83 -7.15
CA SER A 40 12.25 1.41 -8.26
C SER A 40 13.55 0.65 -8.53
N ALA A 41 14.16 0.09 -7.49
CA ALA A 41 15.37 -0.74 -7.58
C ALA A 41 15.07 -2.23 -7.83
N VAL A 42 13.80 -2.65 -7.89
CA VAL A 42 13.37 -4.05 -8.00
C VAL A 42 13.97 -4.92 -6.88
N ASN A 43 14.08 -4.37 -5.67
CA ASN A 43 14.69 -5.06 -4.53
C ASN A 43 13.66 -5.93 -3.79
N ILE A 44 13.37 -7.10 -4.35
CA ILE A 44 12.34 -8.04 -3.84
C ILE A 44 12.58 -8.46 -2.37
N ALA A 45 13.85 -8.64 -1.98
CA ALA A 45 14.20 -9.03 -0.62
C ALA A 45 13.85 -7.91 0.39
N ALA A 46 14.17 -6.66 0.05
CA ALA A 46 13.84 -5.51 0.87
C ALA A 46 12.32 -5.26 0.91
N MET A 47 11.63 -5.38 -0.23
CA MET A 47 10.17 -5.24 -0.30
C MET A 47 9.43 -6.21 0.63
N THR A 48 9.95 -7.44 0.80
CA THR A 48 9.34 -8.42 1.72
C THR A 48 9.41 -7.94 3.17
N GLN A 49 10.54 -7.38 3.61
CA GLN A 49 10.70 -6.83 4.95
C GLN A 49 9.83 -5.58 5.14
N THR A 50 9.78 -4.71 4.13
CA THR A 50 8.95 -3.50 4.13
C THR A 50 7.46 -3.83 4.21
N ASN A 51 7.00 -4.89 3.53
CA ASN A 51 5.61 -5.35 3.65
C ASN A 51 5.28 -5.86 5.05
N GLN A 52 6.15 -6.65 5.68
CA GLN A 52 5.95 -7.09 7.07
C GLN A 52 5.89 -5.90 8.05
N ALA A 53 6.79 -4.93 7.90
CA ALA A 53 6.77 -3.71 8.69
C ALA A 53 5.48 -2.91 8.48
N LYS A 54 4.99 -2.85 7.24
CA LYS A 54 3.76 -2.14 6.86
C LYS A 54 2.53 -2.79 7.48
N GLU A 55 2.42 -4.11 7.44
CA GLU A 55 1.33 -4.85 8.09
C GLU A 55 1.31 -4.62 9.60
N ALA A 56 2.47 -4.69 10.26
CA ALA A 56 2.58 -4.43 11.69
C ALA A 56 2.18 -2.99 12.04
N LEU A 57 2.60 -2.01 11.22
CA LEU A 57 2.28 -0.61 11.44
C LEU A 57 0.79 -0.30 11.18
N LEU A 58 0.20 -0.86 10.13
CA LEU A 58 -1.23 -0.73 9.84
C LEU A 58 -2.09 -1.29 10.98
N LYS A 59 -1.66 -2.39 11.61
CA LYS A 59 -2.32 -2.90 12.81
C LYS A 59 -2.29 -1.90 13.96
N LYS A 60 -1.12 -1.31 14.27
CA LYS A 60 -0.98 -0.26 15.30
C LYS A 60 -1.85 0.97 14.99
N ILE A 61 -1.89 1.40 13.73
CA ILE A 61 -2.73 2.50 13.24
C ILE A 61 -4.21 2.20 13.48
N SER A 62 -4.65 0.98 13.21
CA SER A 62 -6.04 0.56 13.43
C SER A 62 -6.41 0.50 14.91
N GLU A 63 -5.52 -0.01 15.75
CA GLU A 63 -5.72 -0.07 17.20
C GLU A 63 -5.80 1.33 17.81
N ASN A 64 -4.87 2.23 17.44
CA ASN A 64 -4.87 3.60 17.95
C ASN A 64 -6.02 4.44 17.36
N ALA A 65 -6.50 4.14 16.15
CA ALA A 65 -7.68 4.81 15.60
C ALA A 65 -8.94 4.60 16.47
N GLN A 66 -9.12 3.42 17.05
CA GLN A 66 -10.23 3.16 17.98
C GLN A 66 -10.08 3.97 19.27
N VAL A 67 -8.86 4.03 19.83
CA VAL A 67 -8.55 4.85 21.02
C VAL A 67 -8.81 6.32 20.75
N MET A 68 -8.36 6.82 19.59
CA MET A 68 -8.59 8.19 19.13
C MET A 68 -10.08 8.48 18.97
N GLN A 69 -10.84 7.58 18.34
CA GLN A 69 -12.27 7.74 18.16
C GLN A 69 -13.01 7.83 19.50
N GLN A 70 -12.67 6.96 20.46
CA GLN A 70 -13.27 7.02 21.80
C GLN A 70 -12.92 8.34 22.51
N ALA A 71 -11.67 8.79 22.43
CA ALA A 71 -11.26 10.03 23.09
C ALA A 71 -11.89 11.27 22.44
N ILE A 72 -12.13 11.25 21.12
CA ILE A 72 -12.89 12.30 20.42
C ILE A 72 -14.36 12.26 20.85
N ALA A 73 -14.97 11.09 20.97
CA ALA A 73 -16.35 10.95 21.41
C ALA A 73 -16.53 11.47 22.84
N ASP A 74 -15.62 11.11 23.76
CA ASP A 74 -15.60 11.61 25.14
C ASP A 74 -15.54 13.16 25.14
N MET A 75 -14.64 13.75 24.34
CA MET A 75 -14.52 15.21 24.21
C MET A 75 -15.75 15.85 23.58
N ALA A 76 -16.34 15.22 22.56
CA ALA A 76 -17.55 15.71 21.92
C ALA A 76 -18.70 15.77 22.93
N THR A 77 -18.88 14.71 23.74
CA THR A 77 -19.90 14.69 24.79
C THR A 77 -19.69 15.75 25.87
N GLY A 78 -18.43 16.02 26.28
CA GLY A 78 -18.11 17.09 27.22
C GLY A 78 -18.36 18.50 26.66
N GLU A 79 -18.40 18.62 25.33
CA GLU A 79 -18.63 19.88 24.61
C GLU A 79 -20.07 20.03 24.11
N ASP A 80 -21.01 19.19 24.58
CA ASP A 80 -22.41 19.13 24.14
C ASP A 80 -22.58 18.89 22.62
N LEU A 81 -21.61 18.21 22.01
CA LEU A 81 -21.64 17.77 20.62
C LEU A 81 -22.08 16.30 20.53
N ALA A 82 -22.54 15.88 19.35
CA ALA A 82 -22.91 14.49 19.12
C ALA A 82 -21.68 13.56 19.27
N PRO A 83 -21.78 12.39 19.90
CA PRO A 83 -20.63 11.50 20.15
C PRO A 83 -19.94 10.99 18.87
N ASP A 84 -20.65 10.99 17.76
CA ASP A 84 -20.17 10.64 16.42
C ASP A 84 -19.63 11.84 15.63
N SER A 85 -19.52 13.01 16.28
CA SER A 85 -19.00 14.22 15.65
C SER A 85 -17.58 14.00 15.14
N PRO A 86 -17.30 14.36 13.88
CA PRO A 86 -15.94 14.28 13.35
C PRO A 86 -14.97 15.13 14.17
N PHE A 87 -13.72 14.69 14.27
CA PHE A 87 -12.66 15.45 14.98
C PHE A 87 -12.56 16.91 14.52
N GLY A 88 -12.76 17.18 13.22
CA GLY A 88 -12.75 18.55 12.70
C GLY A 88 -13.81 19.46 13.32
N VAL A 89 -15.01 18.93 13.57
CA VAL A 89 -16.11 19.68 14.21
C VAL A 89 -15.78 19.97 15.68
N VAL A 90 -15.25 18.98 16.39
CA VAL A 90 -14.79 19.14 17.77
C VAL A 90 -13.65 20.15 17.86
N ALA A 91 -12.68 20.08 16.95
CA ALA A 91 -11.55 21.00 16.88
C ALA A 91 -11.98 22.45 16.59
N GLU A 92 -12.92 22.66 15.67
CA GLU A 92 -13.50 23.98 15.39
C GLU A 92 -14.26 24.54 16.60
N HIS A 93 -15.01 23.70 17.31
CA HIS A 93 -15.71 24.11 18.52
C HIS A 93 -14.75 24.56 19.63
N LEU A 94 -13.71 23.76 19.89
CA LEU A 94 -12.66 24.07 20.86
C LEU A 94 -11.88 25.35 20.48
N SER A 95 -11.65 25.57 19.19
CA SER A 95 -10.99 26.79 18.71
C SER A 95 -11.79 28.05 19.00
N LYS A 96 -13.13 28.00 19.00
CA LYS A 96 -13.98 29.15 19.39
C LYS A 96 -13.84 29.49 20.89
N LYS A 97 -13.46 28.50 21.71
CA LYS A 97 -13.13 28.67 23.14
C LYS A 97 -11.67 29.08 23.38
N GLY A 98 -10.89 29.32 22.32
CA GLY A 98 -9.49 29.76 22.39
C GLY A 98 -8.45 28.62 22.35
N LEU A 99 -8.88 27.37 22.23
CA LEU A 99 -8.00 26.20 22.11
C LEU A 99 -7.74 25.89 20.64
N THR A 100 -6.68 26.46 20.06
CA THR A 100 -6.37 26.34 18.62
C THR A 100 -5.58 25.08 18.26
N GLU A 101 -4.95 24.42 19.24
CA GLU A 101 -4.09 23.26 19.02
C GLU A 101 -4.80 22.10 18.28
N PRO A 102 -6.04 21.69 18.63
CA PRO A 102 -6.74 20.62 17.92
C PRO A 102 -6.92 20.88 16.42
N LEU A 103 -7.11 22.14 16.03
CA LEU A 103 -7.30 22.54 14.63
C LEU A 103 -6.00 22.43 13.83
N ILE A 104 -4.85 22.72 14.46
CA ILE A 104 -3.52 22.49 13.87
C ILE A 104 -3.31 21.00 13.60
N TRP A 105 -3.65 20.14 14.57
CA TRP A 105 -3.52 18.70 14.40
C TRP A 105 -4.46 18.12 13.35
N GLN A 106 -5.69 18.62 13.26
CA GLN A 106 -6.62 18.26 12.18
C GLN A 106 -6.03 18.57 10.80
N ALA A 107 -5.48 19.78 10.62
CA ALA A 107 -4.83 20.18 9.37
C ALA A 107 -3.61 19.29 9.05
N ARG A 108 -2.78 18.95 10.06
CA ARG A 108 -1.64 18.06 9.90
C ARG A 108 -2.07 16.66 9.48
N LEU A 109 -3.03 16.04 10.18
CA LEU A 109 -3.54 14.71 9.85
C LEU A 109 -4.07 14.65 8.42
N LYS A 110 -4.82 15.66 7.98
CA LYS A 110 -5.31 15.76 6.61
C LYS A 110 -4.18 15.84 5.59
N SER A 111 -3.16 16.65 5.86
CA SER A 111 -1.98 16.80 5.01
C SER A 111 -1.17 15.50 4.90
N THR A 112 -0.92 14.83 6.03
CA THR A 112 -0.21 13.54 6.04
C THR A 112 -1.01 12.45 5.31
N ALA A 113 -2.32 12.37 5.53
CA ALA A 113 -3.18 11.40 4.82
C ALA A 113 -3.16 11.60 3.29
N GLU A 114 -3.15 12.85 2.83
CA GLU A 114 -3.03 13.16 1.40
C GLU A 114 -1.70 12.67 0.82
N LYS A 115 -0.59 12.93 1.53
CA LYS A 115 0.75 12.48 1.12
C LYS A 115 0.82 10.95 1.06
N ILE A 116 0.30 10.26 2.08
CA ILE A 116 0.22 8.79 2.10
C ILE A 116 -0.52 8.28 0.87
N ARG A 117 -1.69 8.87 0.55
CA ARG A 117 -2.48 8.49 -0.63
C ARG A 117 -1.68 8.67 -1.92
N GLN A 118 -0.98 9.78 -2.07
CA GLN A 118 -0.16 10.07 -3.25
C GLN A 118 0.99 9.07 -3.41
N VAL A 119 1.73 8.78 -2.33
CA VAL A 119 2.85 7.82 -2.37
C VAL A 119 2.35 6.40 -2.61
N ALA A 120 1.27 5.97 -1.94
CA ALA A 120 0.67 4.66 -2.15
C ALA A 120 0.19 4.48 -3.61
N THR A 121 -0.41 5.52 -4.21
CA THR A 121 -0.80 5.51 -5.62
C THR A 121 0.42 5.37 -6.54
N THR A 122 1.51 6.05 -6.22
CA THR A 122 2.77 5.94 -6.96
C THR A 122 3.36 4.54 -6.88
N ASN A 123 3.43 3.96 -5.68
CA ASN A 123 3.93 2.60 -5.44
C ASN A 123 3.10 1.58 -6.20
N HIS A 124 1.78 1.71 -6.17
CA HIS A 124 0.88 0.87 -6.95
C HIS A 124 1.17 0.96 -8.45
N GLY A 125 1.29 2.17 -9.00
CA GLY A 125 1.61 2.36 -10.42
C GLY A 125 2.97 1.78 -10.83
N ILE A 126 3.99 1.84 -9.96
CA ILE A 126 5.29 1.19 -10.22
C ILE A 126 5.12 -0.34 -10.26
N ALA A 127 4.42 -0.91 -9.29
CA ALA A 127 4.18 -2.35 -9.21
C ALA A 127 3.39 -2.88 -10.42
N GLU A 128 2.36 -2.16 -10.87
CA GLU A 128 1.60 -2.52 -12.07
C GLU A 128 2.47 -2.54 -13.33
N ARG A 129 3.27 -1.49 -13.54
CA ARG A 129 4.20 -1.41 -14.69
C ARG A 129 5.23 -2.53 -14.68
N PHE A 130 5.77 -2.84 -13.49
CA PHE A 130 6.70 -3.95 -13.31
C PHE A 130 6.06 -5.29 -13.68
N SER A 131 4.87 -5.57 -13.15
CA SER A 131 4.10 -6.78 -13.46
C SER A 131 3.82 -6.92 -14.96
N SER A 132 3.37 -5.85 -15.61
CA SER A 132 3.13 -5.82 -17.07
C SER A 132 4.39 -6.12 -17.88
N THR A 133 5.54 -5.61 -17.43
CA THR A 133 6.83 -5.80 -18.11
C THR A 133 7.31 -7.25 -18.01
N ILE A 134 7.19 -7.87 -16.82
CA ILE A 134 7.50 -9.29 -16.63
C ILE A 134 6.59 -10.17 -17.49
N ALA A 135 5.28 -9.92 -17.49
CA ALA A 135 4.33 -10.69 -18.30
C ALA A 135 4.66 -10.63 -19.81
N THR A 136 5.01 -9.44 -20.30
CA THR A 136 5.44 -9.24 -21.69
C THR A 136 6.72 -10.03 -21.99
N SER A 137 7.69 -9.97 -21.08
CA SER A 137 8.98 -10.66 -21.22
C SER A 137 8.80 -12.18 -21.23
N LEU A 138 7.96 -12.71 -20.34
CA LEU A 138 7.62 -14.13 -20.29
C LEU A 138 6.97 -14.58 -21.60
N ASN A 139 6.00 -13.82 -22.12
CA ASN A 139 5.35 -14.13 -23.39
C ASN A 139 6.34 -14.19 -24.57
N LEU A 140 7.32 -13.27 -24.61
CA LEU A 140 8.37 -13.28 -25.62
C LEU A 140 9.26 -14.51 -25.51
N VAL A 141 9.72 -14.84 -24.30
CA VAL A 141 10.55 -16.03 -24.05
C VAL A 141 9.79 -17.30 -24.42
N THR A 142 8.53 -17.44 -24.00
CA THR A 142 7.67 -18.58 -24.35
C THR A 142 7.49 -18.71 -25.86
N ARG A 143 7.28 -17.58 -26.58
CA ARG A 143 7.19 -17.59 -28.04
C ARG A 143 8.49 -18.09 -28.68
N ILE A 144 9.65 -17.61 -28.23
CA ILE A 144 10.96 -18.04 -28.74
C ILE A 144 11.18 -19.54 -28.49
N ILE A 145 10.89 -20.03 -27.28
CA ILE A 145 11.00 -21.46 -26.95
C ILE A 145 10.12 -22.30 -27.87
N ASN A 146 8.86 -21.91 -28.06
CA ASN A 146 7.93 -22.63 -28.92
C ASN A 146 8.36 -22.59 -30.40
N GLN A 147 8.87 -21.46 -30.90
CA GLN A 147 9.42 -21.37 -32.25
C GLN A 147 10.66 -22.26 -32.43
N SER A 148 11.61 -22.21 -31.49
CA SER A 148 12.81 -23.06 -31.52
C SER A 148 12.48 -24.56 -31.49
N ASN A 149 11.46 -24.97 -30.73
CA ASN A 149 10.99 -26.35 -30.70
C ASN A 149 10.31 -26.77 -32.02
N VAL A 150 9.63 -25.86 -32.73
CA VAL A 150 9.02 -26.13 -34.04
C VAL A 150 10.07 -26.27 -35.15
N TYR A 151 11.18 -25.54 -35.09
CA TYR A 151 12.30 -25.66 -36.05
C TYR A 151 13.31 -26.78 -35.71
N GLY A 152 13.31 -27.30 -34.48
CA GLY A 152 14.12 -28.47 -34.09
C GLY A 152 13.54 -29.83 -34.53
N ALA A 153 12.24 -29.91 -34.83
CA ALA A 153 11.56 -31.16 -35.17
C ALA A 153 11.48 -31.46 -36.69
N THR A 154 11.93 -30.55 -37.56
CA THR A 154 11.82 -30.69 -39.03
C THR A 154 13.12 -31.08 -39.73
N GLY A 155 14.11 -31.61 -39.01
CA GLY A 155 15.41 -32.03 -39.56
C GLY A 155 15.64 -33.53 -39.73
N GLY A 156 14.64 -34.41 -39.52
CA GLY A 156 14.91 -35.82 -39.22
C GLY A 156 14.30 -36.93 -40.09
N TYR A 157 13.38 -36.65 -41.02
CA TYR A 157 12.79 -37.71 -41.86
C TYR A 157 13.23 -37.61 -43.32
N LYS A 158 14.54 -37.79 -43.56
CA LYS A 158 14.96 -38.49 -44.79
C LYS A 158 14.53 -39.94 -44.64
N LYS A 159 13.28 -40.25 -45.00
CA LYS A 159 12.86 -41.62 -45.23
C LYS A 159 13.55 -42.09 -46.51
N SER A 160 14.74 -42.67 -46.37
CA SER A 160 15.33 -43.47 -47.44
C SER A 160 14.37 -44.63 -47.69
N THR A 161 13.54 -44.50 -48.72
CA THR A 161 12.84 -45.67 -49.24
C THR A 161 13.80 -46.27 -50.24
N THR A 162 14.51 -47.28 -49.76
CA THR A 162 15.26 -48.28 -50.51
C THR A 162 14.39 -48.79 -51.67
N GLY A 163 14.60 -48.21 -52.86
CA GLY A 163 14.07 -48.71 -54.12
C GLY A 163 15.09 -49.61 -54.79
N ALA A 164 15.48 -50.71 -54.13
CA ALA A 164 16.13 -51.83 -54.78
C ALA A 164 15.05 -52.85 -55.12
N VAL A 165 14.50 -52.77 -56.34
CA VAL A 165 13.76 -53.89 -56.94
C VAL A 165 14.46 -54.22 -58.25
N MET A 166 14.90 -55.47 -58.33
CA MET A 166 15.70 -56.04 -59.40
C MET A 166 14.95 -56.09 -60.75
N ILE A 167 15.79 -56.07 -61.78
CA ILE A 167 15.64 -56.44 -63.19
C ILE A 167 14.58 -57.53 -63.45
N ASN A 168 13.73 -57.30 -64.44
CA ASN A 168 13.41 -58.32 -65.44
C ASN A 168 13.44 -57.70 -66.85
N ARG A 169 14.40 -58.15 -67.66
CA ARG A 169 14.44 -58.03 -69.11
C ARG A 169 13.64 -59.19 -69.69
N GLU A 170 12.82 -58.92 -70.69
CA GLU A 170 12.48 -59.71 -71.90
C GLU A 170 11.17 -59.10 -72.46
N ALA A 171 11.14 -58.52 -73.67
CA ALA A 171 11.24 -59.12 -75.02
C ALA A 171 9.99 -59.89 -75.40
#